data_AF-A0A662U3F2-F1
#
_entry.id   AF-A0A662U3F2-F1
#
_cell.length_a   1.000
_cell.length_b   1.000
_cell.length_c   1.000
_cell.angle_alpha   90.00
_cell.angle_beta   90.00
_cell.angle_gamma   90.00
#
_symmetry.space_group_name_H-M   'P 1'
#
loop_
_entity.id
_entity.type
_entity.pdbx_description
1 polymer ?
#
loop_
_entity_poly.entity_id
_entity_poly.type
_entity_poly.pdbx_seq_one_letter_code
_entity_poly.pdbx_strand_id
1 'polypeptide(L)'
;MPRTLLLSVLNLQTTYQRVVEKLEEEKGDFDTLFLDFPAETTRYVEMIAQGAEHEEVLNDLREIGLLDEPGDVNLYKAATPLFEYLPELDPSVSLHCYREPGSWEATRKAATKVSLLTLRSRLRRRVACEEWLRILKDEITQQEKYVPVEARNIDKASGDTNICVCGLRPELLGKHLQALGHRVETLDLGISEKPLDLLRQLLIETGLDEKKIDKKLVRSLIEQHLRFVDNVLLVGYEKACSAWGRTIGGEQEQTYDGKPDKPGKTTHSFG
;
A
#
# COMPACT_ATOMS: atom_id res chain seq x y z
N MET A 1 9.39 22.51 12.30
CA MET A 1 9.90 21.43 11.42
C MET A 1 8.78 20.44 11.30
N PRO A 2 8.17 20.26 10.11
CA PRO A 2 6.96 19.47 9.97
C PRO A 2 7.15 18.04 10.46
N ARG A 3 6.23 17.54 11.28
CA ARG A 3 6.11 16.12 11.62
C ARG A 3 5.15 15.48 10.63
N THR A 4 5.52 14.33 10.08
CA THR A 4 4.67 13.57 9.16
C THR A 4 4.62 12.11 9.58
N LEU A 5 3.43 11.63 9.91
CA LEU A 5 3.14 10.22 10.15
C LEU A 5 2.65 9.58 8.84
N LEU A 6 3.43 8.65 8.29
CA LEU A 6 3.07 7.84 7.14
C LEU A 6 2.29 6.61 7.61
N LEU A 7 1.04 6.49 7.17
CA LEU A 7 0.21 5.31 7.37
C LEU A 7 0.30 4.46 6.11
N SER A 8 1.05 3.35 6.17
CA SER A 8 1.17 2.42 5.06
C SER A 8 -0.08 1.55 4.98
N VAL A 9 -0.76 1.59 3.84
CA VAL A 9 -2.04 0.91 3.64
C VAL A 9 -2.03 -0.05 2.45
N LEU A 10 -2.88 -1.07 2.56
CA LEU A 10 -3.34 -1.85 1.42
C LEU A 10 -4.75 -1.38 1.06
N ASN A 11 -5.13 -1.55 -0.22
CA ASN A 11 -6.47 -1.21 -0.72
C ASN A 11 -7.51 -2.23 -0.20
N LEU A 12 -7.76 -2.25 1.11
CA LEU A 12 -8.69 -3.10 1.84
C LEU A 12 -9.53 -2.24 2.78
N GLN A 13 -10.83 -2.50 2.91
CA GLN A 13 -11.68 -1.73 3.82
C GLN A 13 -11.19 -1.89 5.25
N THR A 14 -10.75 -3.08 5.64
CA THR A 14 -10.16 -3.31 6.97
C THR A 14 -8.92 -2.47 7.25
N THR A 15 -8.10 -2.17 6.24
CA THR A 15 -6.94 -1.28 6.42
C THR A 15 -7.36 0.18 6.50
N TYR A 16 -8.34 0.61 5.71
CA TYR A 16 -8.91 1.96 5.84
C TYR A 16 -9.67 2.15 7.16
N GLN A 17 -10.29 1.10 7.72
CA GLN A 17 -10.85 1.15 9.07
C GLN A 17 -9.76 1.44 10.12
N ARG A 18 -8.60 0.79 10.00
CA ARG A 18 -7.45 1.07 10.89
C ARG A 18 -6.87 2.47 10.70
N VAL A 19 -6.97 3.03 9.49
CA VAL A 19 -6.65 4.45 9.27
C VAL A 19 -7.61 5.31 10.07
N VAL A 20 -8.93 5.07 9.98
CA VAL A 20 -9.94 5.80 10.75
C VAL A 20 -9.67 5.71 12.25
N GLU A 21 -9.46 4.50 12.78
CA GLU A 21 -9.09 4.29 14.19
C GLU A 21 -7.87 5.14 14.57
N LYS A 22 -6.86 5.22 13.69
CA LYS A 22 -5.68 6.04 13.93
C LYS A 22 -5.98 7.55 13.88
N LEU A 23 -6.83 8.01 12.97
CA LEU A 23 -7.26 9.41 12.90
C LEU A 23 -8.04 9.80 14.17
N GLU A 24 -8.89 8.92 14.67
CA GLU A 24 -9.64 9.09 15.92
C GLU A 24 -8.71 9.15 17.15
N GLU A 25 -7.69 8.28 17.20
CA GLU A 25 -6.67 8.29 18.27
C GLU A 25 -5.92 9.61 18.38
N GLU A 26 -5.57 10.20 17.23
CA GLU A 26 -4.86 11.49 17.18
C GLU A 26 -5.81 12.67 17.47
N LYS A 27 -7.14 12.47 17.53
CA LYS A 27 -8.16 13.46 17.92
C LYS A 27 -8.06 14.82 17.19
N GLY A 28 -7.60 14.82 15.95
CA GLY A 28 -7.39 16.06 15.20
C GLY A 28 -6.17 16.87 15.66
N ASP A 29 -5.23 16.29 16.41
CA ASP A 29 -3.91 16.88 16.72
C ASP A 29 -2.97 16.80 15.52
N PHE A 30 -3.48 17.19 14.35
CA PHE A 30 -2.76 17.30 13.09
C PHE A 30 -3.42 18.35 12.20
N ASP A 31 -2.61 19.08 11.45
CA ASP A 31 -3.06 20.20 10.62
C ASP A 31 -3.48 19.75 9.22
N THR A 32 -2.96 18.62 8.74
CA THR A 32 -3.12 18.19 7.35
C THR A 32 -3.21 16.68 7.21
N LEU A 33 -4.20 16.22 6.44
CA LEU A 33 -4.36 14.83 6.02
C LEU A 33 -4.12 14.69 4.52
N PHE A 34 -3.10 13.91 4.18
CA PHE A 34 -2.75 13.55 2.81
C PHE A 34 -3.31 12.17 2.45
N LEU A 35 -3.98 12.08 1.30
CA LEU A 35 -4.57 10.84 0.80
C LEU A 35 -3.90 10.36 -0.50
N ASP A 36 -3.78 9.04 -0.62
CA ASP A 36 -3.16 8.34 -1.75
C ASP A 36 -4.04 8.29 -3.01
N PHE A 37 -4.68 9.41 -3.35
CA PHE A 37 -5.48 9.59 -4.56
C PHE A 37 -4.84 10.62 -5.50
N PRO A 38 -5.21 10.65 -6.80
CA PRO A 38 -4.75 11.65 -7.73
C PRO A 38 -4.98 13.08 -7.23
N ALA A 39 -4.00 13.96 -7.36
CA ALA A 39 -4.10 15.32 -6.81
C ALA A 39 -5.32 16.11 -7.32
N GLU A 40 -5.74 15.83 -8.56
CA GLU A 40 -6.94 16.39 -9.19
C GLU A 40 -8.26 15.99 -8.52
N THR A 41 -8.28 14.94 -7.69
CA THR A 41 -9.48 14.53 -6.94
C THR A 41 -9.62 15.22 -5.59
N THR A 42 -8.69 16.09 -5.20
CA THR A 42 -8.71 16.78 -3.88
C THR A 42 -10.05 17.45 -3.61
N ARG A 43 -10.56 18.24 -4.56
CA ARG A 43 -11.84 18.94 -4.40
C ARG A 43 -13.03 18.01 -4.14
N TYR A 44 -13.02 16.82 -4.72
CA TYR A 44 -14.10 15.84 -4.53
C TYR A 44 -14.04 15.22 -3.13
N VAL A 45 -12.83 14.92 -2.64
CA VAL A 45 -12.63 14.48 -1.27
C VAL A 45 -13.04 15.57 -0.27
N GLU A 46 -12.73 16.84 -0.55
CA GLU A 46 -13.18 17.97 0.26
C GLU A 46 -14.71 18.09 0.29
N MET A 47 -15.40 17.85 -0.83
CA MET A 47 -16.87 17.83 -0.86
C MET A 47 -17.44 16.76 0.07
N ILE A 48 -16.84 15.56 0.10
CA ILE A 48 -17.23 14.50 1.03
C ILE A 48 -17.02 14.96 2.47
N ALA A 49 -15.87 15.55 2.79
CA ALA A 49 -15.60 16.08 4.13
C ALA A 49 -16.56 17.22 4.54
N GLN A 50 -17.16 17.92 3.57
CA GLN A 50 -18.18 18.94 3.80
C GLN A 50 -19.61 18.36 3.94
N GLY A 51 -19.75 17.03 3.92
CA GLY A 51 -21.01 16.31 4.11
C GLY A 51 -21.72 15.93 2.81
N ALA A 52 -21.08 16.00 1.65
CA ALA A 52 -21.64 15.43 0.43
C ALA A 52 -21.65 13.89 0.52
N GLU A 53 -22.70 13.27 0.01
CA GLU A 53 -22.81 11.80 -0.05
C GLU A 53 -21.71 11.23 -0.95
N HIS A 54 -20.83 10.41 -0.39
CA HIS A 54 -19.64 9.95 -1.11
C HIS A 54 -19.99 9.16 -2.37
N GLU A 55 -21.06 8.36 -2.37
CA GLU A 55 -21.50 7.64 -3.59
C GLU A 55 -21.90 8.60 -4.72
N GLU A 56 -22.48 9.76 -4.42
CA GLU A 56 -22.81 10.77 -5.44
C GLU A 56 -21.53 11.39 -6.00
N VAL A 57 -20.60 11.78 -5.12
CA VAL A 57 -19.30 12.34 -5.53
C VAL A 57 -18.48 11.35 -6.38
N LEU A 58 -18.52 10.05 -6.03
CA LEU A 58 -17.86 9.01 -6.83
C LEU A 58 -18.54 8.80 -8.18
N ASN A 59 -19.85 9.02 -8.30
CA ASN A 59 -20.55 8.99 -9.58
C ASN A 59 -20.14 10.19 -10.45
N ASP A 60 -20.03 11.39 -9.88
CA ASP A 60 -19.54 12.57 -10.61
C ASP A 60 -18.13 12.32 -11.17
N LEU A 61 -17.23 11.72 -10.37
CA LEU A 61 -15.89 11.34 -10.82
C LEU A 61 -15.90 10.33 -11.98
N ARG A 62 -16.88 9.41 -12.02
CA ARG A 62 -17.07 8.48 -13.14
C ARG A 62 -17.56 9.21 -14.39
N GLU A 63 -18.51 10.14 -14.25
CA GLU A 63 -19.08 10.86 -15.39
C GLU A 63 -18.03 11.72 -16.13
N ILE A 64 -17.06 12.26 -15.41
CA ILE A 64 -15.99 13.10 -15.98
C ILE A 64 -14.73 12.32 -16.38
N GLY A 65 -14.71 11.00 -16.23
CA GLY A 65 -13.61 10.16 -16.69
C GLY A 65 -12.45 9.98 -15.69
N LEU A 66 -12.59 10.43 -14.45
CA LEU A 66 -11.53 10.30 -13.44
C LEU A 66 -11.54 8.92 -12.74
N LEU A 67 -12.69 8.24 -12.77
CA LEU A 67 -12.90 6.92 -12.19
C LEU A 67 -13.42 5.94 -13.27
N ASP A 68 -12.53 5.55 -14.18
CA ASP A 68 -12.91 4.82 -15.40
C ASP A 68 -12.47 3.35 -15.41
N GLU A 69 -11.44 2.98 -14.64
CA GLU A 69 -10.95 1.62 -14.62
C GLU A 69 -11.53 0.81 -13.44
N PRO A 70 -11.80 -0.49 -13.60
CA PRO A 70 -12.22 -1.35 -12.49
C PRO A 70 -11.27 -1.33 -11.28
N GLY A 71 -9.99 -1.05 -11.50
CA GLY A 71 -9.00 -0.87 -10.43
C GLY A 71 -9.30 0.35 -9.55
N ASP A 72 -9.73 1.45 -10.15
CA ASP A 72 -10.06 2.68 -9.44
C ASP A 72 -11.31 2.49 -8.60
N VAL A 73 -12.36 1.92 -9.20
CA VAL A 73 -13.61 1.60 -8.50
C VAL A 73 -13.33 0.79 -7.23
N ASN A 74 -12.45 -0.20 -7.32
CA ASN A 74 -12.08 -1.02 -6.17
C ASN A 74 -11.26 -0.26 -5.13
N LEU A 75 -10.36 0.66 -5.53
CA LEU A 75 -9.65 1.51 -4.58
C LEU A 75 -10.64 2.39 -3.81
N TYR A 76 -11.51 3.12 -4.50
CA TYR A 76 -12.46 4.03 -3.86
C TYR A 76 -13.45 3.26 -2.97
N LYS A 77 -13.90 2.08 -3.39
CA LYS A 77 -14.71 1.19 -2.56
C LYS A 77 -13.97 0.67 -1.33
N ALA A 78 -12.67 0.41 -1.43
CA ALA A 78 -11.87 0.03 -0.26
C ALA A 78 -11.77 1.20 0.73
N ALA A 79 -11.75 2.44 0.24
CA ALA A 79 -11.66 3.64 1.06
C ALA A 79 -13.00 4.10 1.66
N THR A 80 -14.11 3.37 1.47
CA THR A 80 -15.43 3.73 2.04
C THR A 80 -15.38 4.08 3.53
N PRO A 81 -14.72 3.31 4.43
CA PRO A 81 -14.66 3.68 5.84
C PRO A 81 -14.03 5.06 6.08
N LEU A 82 -13.02 5.42 5.28
CA LEU A 82 -12.41 6.74 5.35
C LEU A 82 -13.40 7.81 4.89
N PHE A 83 -14.11 7.60 3.77
CA PHE A 83 -15.10 8.55 3.27
C PHE A 83 -16.28 8.76 4.22
N GLU A 84 -16.70 7.72 4.94
CA GLU A 84 -17.73 7.81 5.98
C GLU A 84 -17.24 8.62 7.19
N TYR A 85 -15.94 8.59 7.50
CA TYR A 85 -15.33 9.35 8.59
C TYR A 85 -15.01 10.81 8.25
N LEU A 86 -14.68 11.13 6.99
CA LEU A 86 -14.27 12.49 6.59
C LEU A 86 -15.22 13.63 7.04
N PRO A 87 -16.56 13.48 7.02
CA PRO A 87 -17.47 14.50 7.55
C PRO A 87 -17.33 14.80 9.05
N GLU A 88 -16.77 13.88 9.82
CA GLU A 88 -16.55 14.01 11.27
C GLU A 88 -15.18 14.62 11.60
N LEU A 89 -14.30 14.76 10.60
CA LEU A 89 -12.99 15.37 10.76
C LEU A 89 -13.11 16.84 11.17
N ASP A 90 -12.22 17.30 12.05
CA ASP A 90 -12.19 18.71 12.44
C ASP A 90 -12.07 19.61 11.19
N PRO A 91 -13.00 20.57 10.97
CA PRO A 91 -12.99 21.43 9.78
C PRO A 91 -11.74 22.29 9.59
N SER A 92 -10.89 22.41 10.62
CA SER A 92 -9.60 23.09 10.53
C SER A 92 -8.50 22.26 9.86
N VAL A 93 -8.70 20.94 9.76
CA VAL A 93 -7.74 20.04 9.10
C VAL A 93 -7.81 20.23 7.57
N SER A 94 -6.66 20.51 6.96
CA SER A 94 -6.55 20.60 5.50
C SER A 94 -6.48 19.21 4.88
N LEU A 95 -7.22 19.00 3.78
CA LEU A 95 -7.28 17.72 3.06
C LEU A 95 -6.62 17.84 1.69
N HIS A 96 -5.69 16.94 1.38
CA HIS A 96 -5.00 16.94 0.08
C HIS A 96 -4.82 15.54 -0.49
N CYS A 97 -5.12 15.37 -1.77
CA CYS A 97 -4.67 14.21 -2.54
C CYS A 97 -3.31 14.55 -3.16
N TYR A 98 -2.33 13.66 -3.13
CA TYR A 98 -0.95 14.01 -3.52
C TYR A 98 -0.42 13.29 -4.76
N ARG A 99 -1.09 12.23 -5.23
CA ARG A 99 -0.57 11.39 -6.31
C ARG A 99 -0.49 12.15 -7.62
N GLU A 100 0.62 11.99 -8.31
CA GLU A 100 0.81 12.62 -9.61
C GLU A 100 0.01 11.84 -10.68
N PRO A 101 -0.73 12.49 -11.59
CA PRO A 101 -1.56 11.81 -12.59
C PRO A 101 -0.83 10.74 -13.44
N GLY A 102 0.40 11.02 -13.87
CA GLY A 102 1.25 10.05 -14.56
C GLY A 102 1.71 8.88 -13.67
N SER A 103 1.93 9.10 -12.38
CA SER A 103 2.15 8.04 -11.38
C SER A 103 0.94 7.11 -11.27
N TRP A 104 -0.25 7.71 -11.24
CA TRP A 104 -1.53 6.99 -11.21
C TRP A 104 -1.77 6.17 -12.48
N GLU A 105 -1.54 6.77 -13.66
CA GLU A 105 -1.64 6.10 -14.95
C GLU A 105 -0.63 4.94 -15.09
N ALA A 106 0.59 5.11 -14.56
CA ALA A 106 1.59 4.06 -14.54
C ALA A 106 1.13 2.84 -13.73
N THR A 107 0.54 3.06 -12.56
CA THR A 107 -0.04 1.99 -11.72
C THR A 107 -1.19 1.28 -12.44
N ARG A 108 -2.11 2.02 -13.09
CA ARG A 108 -3.19 1.45 -13.92
C ARG A 108 -2.67 0.55 -15.05
N LYS A 109 -1.69 1.06 -15.81
CA LYS A 109 -1.03 0.30 -16.90
C LYS A 109 -0.36 -0.97 -16.39
N ALA A 110 0.32 -0.91 -15.24
CA ALA A 110 0.94 -2.08 -14.62
C ALA A 110 -0.10 -3.11 -14.18
N ALA A 111 -1.17 -2.68 -13.50
CA ALA A 111 -2.26 -3.55 -13.08
C ALA A 111 -2.92 -4.26 -14.27
N THR A 112 -3.19 -3.55 -15.37
CA THR A 112 -3.73 -4.13 -16.61
C THR A 112 -2.78 -5.18 -17.20
N LYS A 113 -1.48 -4.88 -17.30
CA LYS A 113 -0.48 -5.84 -17.79
C LYS A 113 -0.41 -7.09 -16.91
N VAL A 114 -0.44 -6.93 -15.58
CA VAL A 114 -0.46 -8.04 -14.62
C VAL A 114 -1.72 -8.89 -14.81
N SER A 115 -2.91 -8.29 -14.93
CA SER A 115 -4.15 -9.03 -15.16
C SER A 115 -4.14 -9.83 -16.47
N LEU A 116 -3.67 -9.22 -17.56
CA LEU A 116 -3.51 -9.92 -18.85
C LEU A 116 -2.51 -11.07 -18.75
N LEU A 117 -1.42 -10.87 -18.00
CA LEU A 117 -0.40 -11.89 -17.81
C LEU A 117 -0.91 -13.04 -16.95
N THR A 118 -1.67 -12.77 -15.89
CA THR A 118 -2.40 -13.73 -15.09
C THR A 118 -3.32 -14.58 -15.96
N LEU A 119 -4.18 -13.94 -16.77
CA LEU A 119 -5.09 -14.64 -17.68
C LEU A 119 -4.33 -15.53 -18.67
N ARG A 120 -3.29 -15.01 -19.30
CA ARG A 120 -2.49 -15.75 -20.28
C ARG A 120 -1.76 -16.93 -19.67
N SER A 121 -1.20 -16.76 -18.45
CA SER A 121 -0.54 -17.84 -17.73
C SER A 121 -1.51 -18.97 -17.36
N ARG A 122 -2.77 -18.63 -17.04
CA ARG A 122 -3.85 -19.62 -16.83
C ARG A 122 -4.19 -20.37 -18.11
N LEU A 123 -4.49 -19.64 -19.19
CA LEU A 123 -4.91 -20.23 -20.47
C LEU A 123 -3.82 -21.13 -21.09
N ARG A 124 -2.55 -20.72 -21.01
CA ARG A 124 -1.42 -21.46 -21.58
C ARG A 124 -0.83 -22.50 -20.64
N ARG A 125 -1.27 -22.56 -19.38
CA ARG A 125 -0.67 -23.38 -18.31
C ARG A 125 0.86 -23.26 -18.23
N ARG A 126 1.37 -22.05 -18.49
CA ARG A 126 2.80 -21.75 -18.53
C ARG A 126 3.08 -20.39 -17.90
N VAL A 127 4.07 -20.36 -17.02
CA VAL A 127 4.58 -19.12 -16.40
C VAL A 127 5.78 -18.62 -17.21
N ALA A 128 5.69 -17.37 -17.67
CA ALA A 128 6.77 -16.66 -18.35
C ALA A 128 7.46 -15.71 -17.36
N CYS A 129 8.34 -16.26 -16.50
CA CYS A 129 8.94 -15.53 -15.37
C CYS A 129 9.62 -14.22 -15.80
N GLU A 130 10.34 -14.22 -16.92
CA GLU A 130 11.04 -13.04 -17.44
C GLU A 130 10.07 -11.91 -17.79
N GLU A 131 8.87 -12.22 -18.27
CA GLU A 131 7.87 -11.21 -18.60
C GLU A 131 7.21 -10.60 -17.36
N TRP A 132 6.99 -11.43 -16.33
CA TRP A 132 6.53 -10.98 -15.02
C TRP A 132 7.52 -10.00 -14.39
N LEU A 133 8.80 -10.39 -14.34
CA LEU A 133 9.85 -9.54 -13.78
C LEU A 133 9.98 -8.21 -14.51
N ARG A 134 9.94 -8.23 -15.85
CA ARG A 134 9.98 -7.00 -16.66
C ARG A 134 8.82 -6.05 -16.34
N ILE A 135 7.58 -6.56 -16.24
CA ILE A 135 6.42 -5.72 -15.95
C ILE A 135 6.51 -5.09 -14.56
N LEU A 136 6.90 -5.87 -13.56
CA LEU A 136 7.06 -5.38 -12.18
C LEU A 136 8.22 -4.39 -12.07
N LYS A 137 9.32 -4.63 -12.78
CA LYS A 137 10.45 -3.71 -12.85
C LYS A 137 10.07 -2.39 -13.50
N ASP A 138 9.34 -2.43 -14.61
CA ASP A 138 8.82 -1.23 -15.27
C ASP A 138 7.90 -0.45 -14.33
N GLU A 139 6.98 -1.14 -13.63
CA GLU A 139 6.10 -0.55 -12.61
C GLU A 139 6.90 0.17 -11.51
N ILE A 140 7.84 -0.53 -10.87
CA ILE A 140 8.69 0.03 -9.81
C ILE A 140 9.47 1.25 -10.32
N THR A 141 10.08 1.14 -11.50
CA THR A 141 10.87 2.23 -12.09
C THR A 141 10.01 3.46 -12.38
N GLN A 142 8.78 3.27 -12.87
CA GLN A 142 7.87 4.39 -13.09
C GLN A 142 7.45 5.02 -11.76
N GLN A 143 7.10 4.23 -10.75
CA GLN A 143 6.72 4.76 -9.43
C GLN A 143 7.87 5.58 -8.81
N GLU A 144 9.11 5.08 -8.85
CA GLU A 144 10.28 5.77 -8.30
C GLU A 144 10.53 7.14 -8.97
N LYS A 145 10.15 7.31 -10.24
CA LYS A 145 10.27 8.59 -10.95
C LYS A 145 9.35 9.67 -10.38
N TYR A 146 8.18 9.29 -9.85
CA TYR A 146 7.15 10.24 -9.39
C TYR A 146 7.22 10.55 -7.90
N VAL A 147 7.77 9.65 -7.06
CA VAL A 147 7.87 9.88 -5.61
C VAL A 147 8.52 11.22 -5.24
N PRO A 148 9.60 11.71 -5.89
CA PRO A 148 10.15 13.02 -5.58
C PRO A 148 9.19 14.19 -5.87
N VAL A 149 8.29 14.04 -6.85
CA VAL A 149 7.26 15.04 -7.19
C VAL A 149 6.15 14.99 -6.14
N GLU A 150 5.67 13.79 -5.82
CA GLU A 150 4.65 13.53 -4.80
C GLU A 150 5.10 14.06 -3.43
N ALA A 151 6.34 13.81 -3.01
CA ALA A 151 6.91 14.35 -1.78
C ALA A 151 6.94 15.89 -1.75
N ARG A 152 7.23 16.54 -2.89
CA ARG A 152 7.17 18.00 -3.00
C ARG A 152 5.75 18.54 -2.98
N ASN A 153 4.77 17.78 -3.44
CA ASN A 153 3.36 18.18 -3.33
C ASN A 153 2.92 18.17 -1.86
N ILE A 154 3.34 17.15 -1.10
CA ILE A 154 3.11 17.05 0.34
C ILE A 154 3.78 18.22 1.08
N ASP A 155 5.08 18.44 0.86
CA ASP A 155 5.85 19.51 1.51
C ASP A 155 5.23 20.91 1.30
N LYS A 156 4.78 21.22 0.08
CA LYS A 156 4.15 22.52 -0.22
C LYS A 156 2.84 22.77 0.51
N ALA A 157 2.13 21.71 0.86
CA ALA A 157 0.81 21.78 1.48
C ALA A 157 0.84 21.35 2.96
N SER A 158 2.02 21.06 3.52
CA SER A 158 2.15 20.55 4.88
C SER A 158 1.96 21.64 5.93
N GLY A 159 1.24 21.30 7.00
CA GLY A 159 1.27 22.02 8.27
C GLY A 159 2.41 21.55 9.18
N ASP A 160 2.32 21.92 10.47
CA ASP A 160 3.32 21.53 11.46
C ASP A 160 3.22 20.04 11.82
N THR A 161 2.01 19.48 11.87
CA THR A 161 1.75 18.05 12.08
C THR A 161 0.88 17.49 10.98
N ASN A 162 1.31 16.40 10.36
CA ASN A 162 0.70 15.86 9.16
C ASN A 162 0.50 14.35 9.30
N ILE A 163 -0.61 13.84 8.76
CA ILE A 163 -0.84 12.41 8.56
C ILE A 163 -0.93 12.16 7.06
N CYS A 164 -0.25 11.14 6.57
CA CYS A 164 -0.25 10.77 5.15
C CYS A 164 -0.60 9.30 5.01
N VAL A 165 -1.78 9.03 4.45
CA VAL A 165 -2.15 7.70 3.99
C VAL A 165 -1.36 7.44 2.72
N CYS A 166 -0.56 6.38 2.69
CA CYS A 166 0.30 6.06 1.57
C CYS A 166 0.24 4.56 1.23
N GLY A 167 0.25 4.25 -0.05
CA GLY A 167 0.26 2.89 -0.54
C GLY A 167 1.67 2.28 -0.53
N LEU A 168 2.05 1.66 -1.65
CA LEU A 168 3.32 0.95 -1.77
C LEU A 168 4.52 1.89 -1.60
N ARG A 169 5.56 1.41 -0.88
CA ARG A 169 6.86 2.08 -0.65
C ARG A 169 6.84 3.32 0.26
N PRO A 170 6.24 3.25 1.46
CA PRO A 170 6.29 4.36 2.43
C PRO A 170 7.73 4.78 2.77
N GLU A 171 8.70 3.87 2.69
CA GLU A 171 10.12 4.16 2.99
C GLU A 171 10.75 5.09 1.97
N LEU A 172 10.36 4.98 0.69
CA LEU A 172 10.90 5.86 -0.35
C LEU A 172 10.31 7.26 -0.23
N LEU A 173 9.00 7.36 -0.03
CA LEU A 173 8.33 8.63 0.20
C LEU A 173 8.91 9.31 1.45
N GLY A 174 9.05 8.56 2.54
CA GLY A 174 9.63 9.03 3.79
C GLY A 174 11.05 9.57 3.63
N LYS A 175 11.92 8.91 2.85
CA LYS A 175 13.27 9.42 2.55
C LYS A 175 13.25 10.77 1.84
N HIS A 176 12.35 10.95 0.88
CA HIS A 176 12.24 12.22 0.17
C HIS A 176 11.68 13.33 1.06
N LEU A 177 10.70 13.04 1.91
CA LEU A 177 10.18 13.99 2.90
C LEU A 177 11.25 14.37 3.95
N GLN A 178 12.03 13.41 4.43
CA GLN A 178 13.17 13.68 5.31
C GLN A 178 14.21 14.60 4.64
N ALA A 179 14.50 14.39 3.35
CA ALA A 179 15.40 15.26 2.60
C ALA A 179 14.85 16.68 2.40
N LEU A 180 13.52 16.85 2.47
CA LEU A 180 12.84 18.16 2.48
C LEU A 180 12.75 18.77 3.89
N GLY A 181 13.20 18.05 4.92
CA GLY A 181 13.26 18.54 6.30
C GLY A 181 12.12 18.07 7.20
N HIS A 182 11.29 17.13 6.76
CA HIS A 182 10.25 16.55 7.62
C HIS A 182 10.84 15.59 8.66
N ARG A 183 10.26 15.58 9.86
CA ARG A 183 10.42 14.45 10.79
C ARG A 183 9.38 13.39 10.41
N VAL A 184 9.86 12.27 9.86
CA VAL A 184 8.99 11.20 9.37
C VAL A 184 8.96 10.01 10.33
N GLU A 185 7.75 9.57 10.66
CA GLU A 185 7.45 8.30 11.35
C GLU A 185 6.57 7.46 10.42
N THR A 186 6.76 6.14 10.39
CA THR A 186 5.96 5.23 9.55
C THR A 186 5.28 4.20 10.43
N LEU A 187 3.97 4.01 10.22
CA LEU A 187 3.16 2.97 10.85
C LEU A 187 2.57 2.09 9.75
N ASP A 188 2.84 0.78 9.84
CA ASP A 188 2.29 -0.19 8.90
C ASP A 188 0.92 -0.72 9.38
N LEU A 189 -0.12 -0.39 8.62
CA LEU A 189 -1.50 -0.82 8.87
C LEU A 189 -1.91 -1.96 7.93
N GLY A 190 -1.09 -2.29 6.92
CA GLY A 190 -1.40 -3.20 5.84
C GLY A 190 -0.60 -4.49 5.91
N ILE A 191 -0.90 -5.40 6.84
CA ILE A 191 -0.25 -6.72 6.84
C ILE A 191 -0.91 -7.61 5.78
N SER A 192 -0.36 -7.60 4.57
CA SER A 192 -0.49 -8.74 3.65
C SER A 192 0.68 -8.77 2.68
N GLU A 193 1.62 -9.67 2.94
CA GLU A 193 2.70 -10.05 2.03
C GLU A 193 2.13 -10.89 0.86
N LYS A 194 1.33 -10.27 -0.02
CA LYS A 194 0.80 -10.98 -1.19
C LYS A 194 1.96 -11.47 -2.07
N PRO A 195 1.80 -12.55 -2.84
CA PRO A 195 2.92 -13.13 -3.58
C PRO A 195 3.63 -12.17 -4.55
N LEU A 196 2.89 -11.26 -5.19
CA LEU A 196 3.50 -10.25 -6.04
C LEU A 196 4.15 -9.11 -5.26
N ASP A 197 3.70 -8.83 -4.05
CA ASP A 197 4.33 -7.81 -3.21
C ASP A 197 5.69 -8.31 -2.71
N LEU A 198 5.77 -9.60 -2.34
CA LEU A 198 7.04 -10.29 -2.08
C LEU A 198 7.96 -10.26 -3.30
N LEU A 199 7.42 -10.52 -4.49
CA LEU A 199 8.22 -10.48 -5.72
C LEU A 199 8.72 -9.05 -6.04
N ARG A 200 7.90 -8.03 -5.79
CA ARG A 200 8.32 -6.61 -5.89
C ARG A 200 9.42 -6.30 -4.90
N GLN A 201 9.28 -6.73 -3.64
CA GLN A 201 10.30 -6.52 -2.62
C GLN A 201 11.64 -7.14 -3.00
N LEU A 202 11.64 -8.38 -3.49
CA LEU A 202 12.85 -9.04 -4.01
C LEU A 202 13.52 -8.26 -5.16
N LEU A 203 12.71 -7.72 -6.09
CA LEU A 203 13.22 -6.86 -7.16
C LEU A 203 13.89 -5.60 -6.59
N ILE A 204 13.29 -4.99 -5.59
CA ILE A 204 13.82 -3.77 -4.96
C ILE A 204 15.13 -4.05 -4.22
N GLU A 205 15.16 -5.10 -3.39
CA GLU A 205 16.33 -5.50 -2.60
C GLU A 205 17.53 -5.88 -3.48
N THR A 206 17.28 -6.40 -4.69
CA THR A 206 18.34 -6.74 -5.64
C THR A 206 18.80 -5.55 -6.51
N GLY A 207 18.21 -4.37 -6.33
CA GLY A 207 18.47 -3.19 -7.16
C GLY A 207 17.98 -3.37 -8.60
N LEU A 208 16.86 -4.06 -8.77
CA LEU A 208 16.23 -4.38 -10.07
C LEU A 208 17.09 -5.26 -10.99
N ASP A 209 18.07 -5.98 -10.42
CA ASP A 209 18.89 -6.95 -11.15
C ASP A 209 18.27 -8.36 -11.04
N GLU A 210 17.46 -8.70 -12.04
CA GLU A 210 16.78 -9.99 -12.17
C GLU A 210 17.70 -11.20 -12.10
N LYS A 211 19.00 -11.04 -12.43
CA LYS A 211 19.98 -12.14 -12.38
C LYS A 211 20.33 -12.54 -10.95
N LYS A 212 20.08 -11.67 -9.97
CA LYS A 212 20.31 -11.94 -8.55
C LYS A 212 19.15 -12.67 -7.87
N ILE A 213 18.02 -12.86 -8.57
CA ILE A 213 16.83 -13.49 -8.02
C ILE A 213 16.79 -14.96 -8.46
N ASP A 214 16.58 -15.87 -7.50
CA ASP A 214 16.40 -17.29 -7.81
C ASP A 214 15.16 -17.50 -8.70
N LYS A 215 15.38 -18.05 -9.90
CA LYS A 215 14.31 -18.35 -10.86
C LYS A 215 13.25 -19.30 -10.30
N LYS A 216 13.63 -20.22 -9.41
CA LYS A 216 12.67 -21.13 -8.76
C LYS A 216 11.75 -20.37 -7.81
N LEU A 217 12.31 -19.45 -7.02
CA LEU A 217 11.54 -18.57 -6.14
C LEU A 217 10.59 -17.67 -6.93
N VAL A 218 11.06 -17.05 -8.02
CA VAL A 218 10.22 -16.24 -8.91
C VAL A 218 9.04 -17.06 -9.44
N ARG A 219 9.29 -18.27 -9.95
CA ARG A 219 8.22 -19.14 -10.43
C ARG A 219 7.23 -19.48 -9.31
N SER A 220 7.73 -19.84 -8.12
CA SER A 220 6.90 -20.17 -6.98
C SER A 220 5.97 -19.02 -6.59
N LEU A 221 6.49 -17.80 -6.47
CA LEU A 221 5.70 -16.61 -6.13
C LEU A 221 4.65 -16.29 -7.19
N ILE A 222 4.98 -16.46 -8.48
CA ILE A 222 3.99 -16.28 -9.55
C ILE A 222 2.90 -17.34 -9.49
N GLU A 223 3.25 -18.62 -9.29
CA GLU A 223 2.26 -19.69 -9.15
C GLU A 223 1.37 -19.49 -7.91
N GLN A 224 1.95 -19.01 -6.81
CA GLN A 224 1.21 -18.58 -5.63
C GLN A 224 0.27 -17.40 -5.94
N HIS A 225 0.71 -16.41 -6.71
CA HIS A 225 -0.15 -15.32 -7.16
C HIS A 225 -1.33 -15.84 -7.98
N LEU A 226 -1.10 -16.78 -8.91
CA LEU A 226 -2.18 -17.36 -9.70
C LEU A 226 -3.23 -18.05 -8.82
N ARG A 227 -2.80 -18.80 -7.80
CA ARG A 227 -3.68 -19.42 -6.77
C ARG A 227 -4.38 -18.38 -5.91
N PHE A 228 -3.68 -17.32 -5.52
CA PHE A 228 -4.26 -16.20 -4.76
C PHE A 228 -5.40 -15.56 -5.56
N VAL A 229 -5.21 -15.32 -6.86
CA VAL A 229 -6.27 -14.78 -7.72
C VAL A 229 -7.46 -15.76 -7.84
N ASP A 230 -7.24 -17.09 -7.83
CA ASP A 230 -8.34 -18.05 -7.78
C ASP A 230 -9.15 -17.90 -6.50
N ASN A 231 -8.49 -17.75 -5.35
CA ASN A 231 -9.17 -17.49 -4.09
C ASN A 231 -9.93 -16.17 -4.11
N VAL A 232 -9.37 -15.11 -4.69
CA VAL A 232 -10.08 -13.81 -4.85
C VAL A 232 -11.38 -14.00 -5.64
N LEU A 233 -11.36 -14.78 -6.72
CA LEU A 233 -12.56 -15.06 -7.52
C LEU A 233 -13.60 -15.91 -6.77
N LEU A 234 -13.16 -16.77 -5.85
CA LEU A 234 -14.04 -17.68 -5.09
C LEU A 234 -14.67 -17.03 -3.86
N VAL A 235 -13.88 -16.29 -3.07
CA VAL A 235 -14.30 -15.77 -1.75
C VAL A 235 -14.31 -14.24 -1.65
N GLY A 236 -13.89 -13.54 -2.70
CA GLY A 236 -13.71 -12.09 -2.71
C GLY A 236 -12.33 -11.66 -2.19
N TYR A 237 -11.94 -10.44 -2.54
CA TYR A 237 -10.58 -9.92 -2.32
C TYR A 237 -10.19 -9.85 -0.84
N GLU A 238 -11.03 -9.29 0.02
CA GLU A 238 -10.72 -9.17 1.45
C GLU A 238 -10.51 -10.52 2.13
N LYS A 239 -11.45 -11.46 1.93
CA LYS A 239 -11.34 -12.80 2.52
C LYS A 239 -10.11 -13.55 2.01
N ALA A 240 -9.75 -13.35 0.74
CA ALA A 240 -8.52 -13.92 0.19
C ALA A 240 -7.27 -13.31 0.84
N CYS A 241 -7.22 -12.00 1.05
CA CYS A 241 -6.12 -11.33 1.77
C CYS A 241 -6.01 -11.82 3.23
N SER A 242 -7.12 -11.90 3.97
CA SER A 242 -7.12 -12.43 5.34
C SER A 242 -6.72 -13.90 5.42
N ALA A 243 -7.13 -14.72 4.45
CA ALA A 243 -6.71 -16.11 4.38
C ALA A 243 -5.20 -16.23 4.10
N TRP A 244 -4.68 -15.42 3.18
CA TRP A 244 -3.27 -15.41 2.80
C TRP A 244 -2.35 -14.99 3.95
N GLY A 245 -2.70 -13.92 4.68
CA GLY A 245 -1.92 -13.47 5.84
C GLY A 245 -1.77 -14.55 6.91
N ARG A 246 -2.77 -15.43 7.08
CA ARG A 246 -2.69 -16.58 8.00
C ARG A 246 -1.79 -17.70 7.48
N THR A 247 -1.70 -17.90 6.17
CA THR A 247 -0.83 -18.92 5.57
C THR A 247 0.65 -18.56 5.76
N ILE A 248 1.02 -17.29 5.58
CA ILE A 248 2.39 -16.82 5.81
C ILE A 248 2.71 -16.74 7.31
N GLY A 249 1.76 -16.25 8.14
CA GLY A 249 1.94 -16.20 9.59
C GLY A 249 2.11 -17.58 10.24
N GLY A 250 1.47 -18.62 9.70
CA GLY A 250 1.61 -20.00 10.16
C GLY A 250 2.92 -20.69 9.75
N GLU A 251 3.57 -20.24 8.67
CA GLU A 251 4.90 -20.73 8.26
C GLU A 251 6.02 -20.08 9.07
N GLN A 252 5.83 -18.85 9.58
CA GLN A 252 6.81 -18.19 10.47
C GLN A 252 6.81 -18.76 11.90
N GLU A 253 5.69 -19.31 12.40
CA GLU A 253 5.64 -19.99 13.71
C GLU A 253 6.29 -21.38 13.74
N GLN A 254 6.63 -21.97 12.58
CA GLN A 254 7.25 -23.31 12.51
C GLN A 254 8.78 -23.31 12.34
N THR A 255 9.43 -22.14 12.38
CA THR A 255 10.89 -22.04 12.42
C THR A 255 11.38 -21.28 13.66
N TYR A 256 10.96 -21.72 14.86
CA TYR A 256 11.72 -21.46 16.09
C TYR A 256 11.40 -22.51 17.17
N ASP A 257 11.77 -23.76 16.93
CA ASP A 257 11.77 -24.80 17.98
C ASP A 257 13.16 -24.82 18.66
N GLY A 258 13.40 -23.80 19.49
CA GLY A 258 14.53 -23.73 20.41
C GLY A 258 14.04 -23.96 21.83
N LYS A 259 14.00 -25.22 22.25
CA LYS A 259 13.61 -25.65 23.60
C LYS A 259 14.34 -24.87 24.72
N PRO A 260 13.70 -24.77 25.91
CA PRO A 260 14.18 -23.97 27.01
C PRO A 260 15.24 -24.72 27.82
N ASP A 261 16.31 -24.04 28.21
CA ASP A 261 17.16 -24.47 29.32
C ASP A 261 17.07 -23.46 30.46
N LYS A 262 16.58 -23.96 31.60
CA LYS A 262 16.73 -23.41 32.96
C LYS A 262 16.81 -24.63 33.90
N PRO A 263 17.30 -24.52 35.15
CA PRO A 263 18.25 -23.56 35.73
C PRO A 263 19.33 -24.26 36.61
N GLY A 264 20.35 -23.52 37.08
CA GLY A 264 21.22 -24.02 38.15
C GLY A 264 22.31 -23.06 38.63
N LYS A 265 22.14 -22.53 39.85
CA LYS A 265 23.19 -21.95 40.71
C LYS A 265 24.31 -23.00 40.90
N THR A 266 25.59 -22.72 41.15
CA THR A 266 26.16 -22.11 42.36
C THR A 266 27.70 -22.00 42.19
N THR A 267 28.29 -21.09 42.96
CA THR A 267 29.72 -20.81 43.25
C THR A 267 30.71 -22.00 43.28
N HIS A 268 31.97 -21.76 42.89
CA HIS A 268 33.14 -21.86 43.78
C HIS A 268 34.43 -21.27 43.15
N SER A 269 35.13 -20.50 43.97
CA SER A 269 36.54 -20.09 43.86
C SER A 269 37.50 -21.27 44.04
N PHE A 270 38.70 -21.20 43.43
CA PHE A 270 40.05 -21.43 44.00
C PHE A 270 41.04 -21.85 42.90
N GLY A 271 42.24 -21.26 42.93
CA GLY A 271 43.40 -21.66 42.14
C GLY A 271 44.18 -20.47 41.61
#